data_AF-A0A7K6E8B9-F1
#
_entry.id   AF-A0A7K6E8B9-F1
#
_cell.length_a   1.000
_cell.length_b   1.000
_cell.length_c   1.000
_cell.angle_alpha   90.00
_cell.angle_beta   90.00
_cell.angle_gamma   90.00
#
_symmetry.space_group_name_H-M   'P 1'
#
loop_
_entity.id
_entity.type
_entity.pdbx_description
1 polymer ?
#
loop_
_entity_poly.entity_id
_entity_poly.type
_entity_poly.pdbx_seq_one_letter_code
_entity_poly.pdbx_strand_id
1 'polypeptide(L)' 'ATPLRSAVEEGADLLELDVRRTRDGVVVVCHDRELSRQSGSHVDVTQVDYQV' A
#
# COMPACT_ATOMS: atom_id res chain seq x y z
N ALA A 1 -13.69 7.18 -8.00
CA ALA A 1 -13.66 6.41 -6.75
C ALA A 1 -12.27 5.79 -6.60
N THR A 2 -11.80 5.51 -5.38
CA THR A 2 -10.58 4.71 -5.18
C THR A 2 -10.85 3.24 -5.55
N PRO A 3 -9.82 2.43 -5.90
CA PRO A 3 -10.03 1.06 -6.37
C PRO A 3 -10.88 0.20 -5.43
N LEU A 4 -10.66 0.31 -4.11
CA LEU A 4 -11.44 -0.45 -3.12
C LEU A 4 -12.90 -0.02 -3.08
N ARG A 5 -13.18 1.28 -3.20
CA ARG A 5 -14.56 1.78 -3.22
C ARG A 5 -15.29 1.34 -4.48
N SER A 6 -14.62 1.40 -5.63
CA SER A 6 -15.16 0.88 -6.89
C SER A 6 -15.48 -0.61 -6.78
N ALA A 7 -14.57 -1.43 -6.25
CA ALA A 7 -14.80 -2.86 -6.09
C ALA A 7 -16.03 -3.18 -5.21
N VAL A 8 -16.23 -2.42 -4.12
CA VAL A 8 -17.44 -2.56 -3.27
C VAL A 8 -18.70 -2.14 -4.03
N GLU A 9 -18.64 -1.02 -4.77
CA GLU A 9 -19.77 -0.55 -5.59
C GLU A 9 -20.13 -1.54 -6.72
N GLU A 10 -19.15 -2.28 -7.23
CA GLU A 10 -19.31 -3.34 -8.24
C GLU A 10 -19.76 -4.68 -7.64
N GLY A 11 -19.90 -4.78 -6.31
CA GLY A 11 -20.44 -5.96 -5.64
C GLY A 11 -19.40 -7.03 -5.27
N ALA A 12 -18.12 -6.68 -5.12
CA ALA A 12 -17.11 -7.62 -4.66
C ALA A 12 -17.39 -8.08 -3.21
N ASP A 13 -17.45 -9.41 -3.00
CA ASP A 13 -17.66 -10.01 -1.68
C ASP A 13 -16.41 -9.96 -0.79
N LEU A 14 -15.22 -9.96 -1.41
CA LEU A 14 -13.92 -9.97 -0.75
C LEU A 14 -12.97 -9.00 -1.44
N LEU A 15 -12.14 -8.35 -0.63
CA LEU A 15 -11.04 -7.50 -1.09
C LEU A 15 -9.73 -8.08 -0.54
N GLU A 16 -8.73 -8.13 -1.40
CA GLU A 16 -7.37 -8.54 -1.06
C GLU A 16 -6.46 -7.31 -1.13
N LEU A 17 -5.45 -7.27 -0.24
CA LEU A 17 -4.51 -6.18 -0.12
C LEU A 17 -3.14 -6.72 0.31
N ASP A 18 -2.12 -6.38 -0.48
CA ASP A 18 -0.74 -6.54 -0.05
C ASP A 18 -0.32 -5.44 0.94
N VAL A 19 0.30 -5.86 2.04
CA VAL A 19 0.83 -4.94 3.03
C VAL A 19 2.32 -5.12 3.24
N ARG A 20 2.98 -4.03 3.62
CA ARG A 20 4.36 -4.03 4.12
C ARG A 20 4.47 -3.25 5.40
N ARG A 21 5.55 -3.51 6.14
CA ARG A 21 5.84 -2.89 7.42
C ARG A 21 7.00 -1.92 7.27
N THR A 22 6.81 -0.68 7.72
CA THR A 22 7.86 0.34 7.81
C THR A 22 8.86 0.00 8.90
N ARG A 23 9.97 0.74 8.96
CA ARG A 23 11.05 0.51 9.93
C ARG A 23 10.59 0.71 11.37
N ASP A 24 9.78 1.72 11.62
CA ASP A 24 9.12 2.00 12.91
C ASP A 24 7.90 1.11 13.19
N GLY A 25 7.58 0.21 12.25
CA GLY A 25 6.66 -0.89 12.48
C GLY A 25 5.22 -0.64 12.06
N VAL A 26 4.93 0.49 11.40
CA VAL A 26 3.62 0.83 10.84
C VAL A 26 3.33 -0.04 9.62
N VAL A 27 2.08 -0.52 9.52
CA VAL A 27 1.63 -1.33 8.37
C VAL A 27 1.03 -0.40 7.32
N VAL A 28 1.52 -0.51 6.08
CA VAL A 28 1.06 0.29 4.93
C VAL A 28 0.62 -0.63 3.79
N VAL A 29 -0.33 -0.18 2.97
CA VAL A 29 -0.78 -0.90 1.77
C VAL A 29 0.24 -0.66 0.65
N CYS A 30 1.02 -1.67 0.32
CA CYS A 30 1.99 -1.61 -0.76
C CYS A 30 2.44 -3.03 -1.15
N HIS A 31 2.19 -3.42 -2.39
CA HIS A 31 2.67 -4.70 -2.92
C HIS A 31 4.20 -4.73 -3.07
N ASP A 32 4.79 -3.67 -3.66
CA ASP A 32 6.21 -3.67 -4.00
C ASP A 32 7.10 -3.36 -2.81
N ARG A 33 8.34 -3.85 -2.86
CA ARG A 33 9.36 -3.50 -1.86
C ARG A 33 9.73 -2.03 -1.93
N GLU A 34 9.72 -1.47 -3.13
CA GLU A 34 10.13 -0.10 -3.42
C GLU A 34 8.98 0.69 -4.04
N LEU A 35 8.88 1.98 -3.71
CA LEU A 35 7.78 2.84 -4.15
C LEU A 35 7.91 3.34 -5.60
N SER A 36 8.95 2.95 -6.34
CA SER A 36 9.25 3.54 -7.65
C SER A 36 8.17 3.27 -8.70
N ARG A 37 7.62 2.06 -8.76
CA ARG A 37 6.54 1.73 -9.71
C ARG A 37 5.27 2.57 -9.47
N GLN A 38 4.99 2.89 -8.21
CA GLN A 38 3.73 3.52 -7.80
C GLN A 38 3.83 5.06 -7.71
N SER A 39 5.02 5.60 -7.43
CA SER A 39 5.22 7.02 -7.11
C SER A 39 6.45 7.67 -7.75
N GLY A 40 7.31 6.90 -8.42
CA GLY A 40 8.62 7.35 -8.89
C GLY A 40 9.67 7.53 -7.78
N SER A 41 9.32 7.30 -6.52
CA SER A 41 10.26 7.41 -5.40
C SER A 41 11.04 6.11 -5.19
N HIS A 42 12.36 6.18 -5.25
CA HIS A 42 13.25 5.04 -5.00
C HIS A 42 13.48 4.80 -3.52
N VAL A 43 12.42 4.38 -2.82
CA VAL A 43 12.42 4.17 -1.36
C VAL A 43 11.97 2.74 -1.05
N ASP A 44 12.80 1.99 -0.32
CA ASP A 44 12.41 0.71 0.27
C ASP A 44 11.54 0.95 1.50
N VAL A 45 10.31 0.45 1.46
CA VAL A 45 9.29 0.65 2.51
C VAL A 45 9.81 0.19 3.88
N THR A 46 10.62 -0.86 3.92
CA THR A 46 11.12 -1.44 5.18
C THR A 46 12.23 -0.63 5.84
N GLN A 47 12.75 0.39 5.15
CA GLN A 47 13.91 1.18 5.58
C GLN A 47 13.58 2.61 6.01
N VAL A 48 12.30 2.99 6.00
CA VAL A 48 11.84 4.35 6.36
C VAL A 48 10.81 4.31 7.48
N ASP A 49 10.66 5.42 8.20
CA ASP A 49 9.61 5.60 9.21
C ASP A 49 8.38 6.24 8.57
N TYR A 50 7.19 5.91 9.07
CA TYR A 50 5.96 6.53 8.59
C TYR A 50 5.81 7.95 9.15
N GLN A 51 5.40 8.89 8.30
CA GLN A 51 5.11 10.27 8.70
C GLN A 51 3.61 10.52 8.60
N VAL A 52 3.01 11.00 9.69
CA VAL A 52 1.60 11.38 9.80
C VAL A 52 1.41 12.85 9.44
#